data_AF-A0A662CZI0-F1
#
_entry.id   AF-A0A662CZI0-F1
#
_cell.length_a   1.000
_cell.length_b   1.000
_cell.length_c   1.000
_cell.angle_alpha   90.00
_cell.angle_beta   90.00
_cell.angle_gamma   90.00
#
_symmetry.space_group_name_H-M   'P 1'
#
loop_
_entity.id
_entity.type
_entity.pdbx_description
1 polymer ?
#
loop_
_entity_poly.entity_id
_entity_poly.type
_entity_poly.pdbx_seq_one_letter_code
_entity_poly.pdbx_strand_id
1 'polypeptide(L)'
;MFVSTNQDYVKEVKKEASCLPKKNIIAEPERRERVACLSLFLTRLKEKEFEEPFVFLPSDHLIRDEKKFLRALSAGERFVRENPEYILTLGAKPTFPDTGLGYIKKGKFLKQIDHFYFYQVAFFKEKPNLKRAQRYLRSGRYLWNMGIFLFIPKLVEELIKRFVPDTYKRYRIIKEAKGKPGFKRILKREYGKMDPVSFDYSIVENYSRLAVLPLDVGWSDVGSWSVLKDCLTRPGDNFVRGNYLGIESKNVMVYGSTNKQLIATLGVKDLIVAVTDDIILICHRDGSQKVKNLVKKLEKNKKFNYL
;
A
#
# COMPACT_ATOMS: atom_id res chain seq x y z
N MET A 1 -8.14 10.83 -11.63
CA MET A 1 -6.98 10.25 -10.92
C MET A 1 -6.23 11.35 -10.18
N PHE A 2 -5.91 11.13 -8.91
CA PHE A 2 -5.05 11.97 -8.08
C PHE A 2 -3.88 11.13 -7.59
N VAL A 3 -2.73 11.76 -7.33
CA VAL A 3 -1.58 11.11 -6.70
C VAL A 3 -1.22 11.92 -5.47
N SER A 4 -1.28 11.29 -4.30
CA SER A 4 -0.79 11.87 -3.06
C SER A 4 0.58 11.31 -2.76
N THR A 5 1.52 12.18 -2.43
CA THR A 5 2.90 11.80 -2.11
C THR A 5 3.53 12.83 -1.17
N ASN A 6 4.61 12.45 -0.50
CA ASN A 6 5.41 13.42 0.24
C ASN A 6 5.91 14.52 -0.72
N GLN A 7 5.93 15.76 -0.25
CA GLN A 7 6.42 16.91 -1.01
C GLN A 7 7.80 16.70 -1.65
N ASP A 8 8.65 15.91 -1.01
CA ASP A 8 10.02 15.62 -1.45
C ASP A 8 10.03 14.79 -2.74
N TYR A 9 9.01 13.96 -2.97
CA TYR A 9 8.88 13.08 -4.15
C TYR A 9 8.05 13.70 -5.30
N VAL A 10 7.60 14.95 -5.17
CA VAL A 10 6.73 15.59 -6.17
C VAL A 10 7.42 15.74 -7.53
N LYS A 11 8.76 15.91 -7.54
CA LYS A 11 9.51 16.05 -8.80
C LYS A 11 9.55 14.73 -9.56
N GLU A 12 9.80 13.64 -8.86
CA GLU A 12 9.84 12.26 -9.34
C GLU A 12 8.48 11.85 -9.87
N VAL A 13 7.40 12.11 -9.11
CA VAL A 13 6.02 11.82 -9.56
C VAL A 13 5.68 12.59 -10.84
N LYS A 14 6.09 13.84 -11.00
CA LYS A 14 5.88 14.60 -12.24
C LYS A 14 6.63 14.01 -13.44
N LYS A 15 7.79 13.40 -13.19
CA LYS A 15 8.60 12.76 -14.22
C LYS A 15 7.97 11.44 -14.67
N GLU A 16 7.65 10.58 -13.71
CA GLU A 16 7.12 9.23 -13.95
C GLU A 16 5.66 9.26 -14.44
N ALA A 17 4.85 10.20 -13.94
CA ALA A 17 3.45 10.37 -14.33
C ALA A 17 3.24 11.71 -15.07
N SER A 18 4.02 11.93 -16.13
CA SER A 18 4.00 13.17 -16.92
C SER A 18 2.63 13.48 -17.56
N CYS A 19 1.79 12.47 -17.75
CA CYS A 19 0.42 12.61 -18.25
C CYS A 19 -0.56 13.17 -17.21
N LEU A 20 -0.21 13.20 -15.91
CA LEU A 20 -1.09 13.71 -14.87
C LEU A 20 -1.07 15.24 -14.80
N PRO A 21 -2.25 15.89 -14.74
CA PRO A 21 -2.31 17.32 -14.48
C PRO A 21 -1.63 17.66 -13.15
N LYS A 22 -0.76 18.67 -13.14
CA LYS A 22 -0.01 19.10 -11.93
C LYS A 22 -0.91 19.37 -10.72
N LYS A 23 -2.14 19.85 -10.96
CA LYS A 23 -3.15 20.11 -9.91
C LYS A 23 -3.68 18.85 -9.21
N ASN A 24 -3.53 17.68 -9.84
CA ASN A 24 -3.96 16.39 -9.32
C ASN A 24 -2.86 15.71 -8.47
N ILE A 25 -1.66 16.31 -8.40
CA ILE A 25 -0.60 15.88 -7.49
C ILE A 25 -0.80 16.61 -6.15
N ILE A 26 -0.99 15.84 -5.10
CA ILE A 26 -1.18 16.31 -3.72
C ILE A 26 0.15 16.13 -3.01
N ALA A 27 0.80 17.26 -2.72
CA ALA A 27 2.04 17.29 -1.94
C ALA A 27 1.71 17.29 -0.45
N GLU A 28 1.92 16.15 0.21
CA GLU A 28 1.83 15.99 1.65
C GLU A 28 3.04 16.69 2.29
N PRO A 29 2.84 17.65 3.21
CA PRO A 29 3.96 18.38 3.83
C PRO A 29 4.93 17.49 4.65
N GLU A 30 4.41 16.41 5.21
CA GLU A 30 5.11 15.47 6.10
C GLU A 30 4.49 14.08 5.96
N ARG A 31 5.18 13.02 6.41
CA ARG A 31 4.61 11.66 6.45
C ARG A 31 3.67 11.51 7.65
N ARG A 32 2.36 11.31 7.40
CA ARG A 32 1.32 11.21 8.45
C ARG A 32 0.34 10.04 8.27
N GLU A 33 0.78 8.96 7.62
CA GLU A 33 -0.06 7.77 7.36
C GLU A 33 -1.33 8.05 6.54
N ARG A 34 -2.11 6.99 6.26
CA ARG A 34 -3.19 7.00 5.26
C ARG A 34 -4.38 7.89 5.60
N VAL A 35 -4.73 8.08 6.89
CA VAL A 35 -5.90 8.91 7.26
C VAL A 35 -5.65 10.39 6.96
N ALA A 36 -4.46 10.90 7.25
CA ALA A 36 -4.08 12.29 6.93
C ALA A 36 -4.00 12.51 5.41
N CYS A 37 -3.42 11.55 4.69
CA CYS A 37 -3.39 11.51 3.22
C CYS A 37 -4.81 11.62 2.62
N LEU A 38 -5.72 10.73 3.04
CA LEU A 38 -7.13 10.74 2.61
C LEU A 38 -7.82 12.06 2.98
N SER A 39 -7.59 12.57 4.20
CA SER A 39 -8.16 13.86 4.63
C SER A 39 -7.74 15.00 3.71
N LEU A 40 -6.47 15.07 3.33
CA LEU A 40 -5.98 16.08 2.40
C LEU A 40 -6.55 15.89 0.99
N PHE A 41 -6.69 14.65 0.54
CA PHE A 41 -7.39 14.33 -0.70
C PHE A 41 -8.84 14.82 -0.71
N LEU A 42 -9.61 14.61 0.36
CA LEU A 42 -10.98 15.09 0.48
C LEU A 42 -11.08 16.62 0.29
N THR A 43 -10.09 17.39 0.74
CA THR A 43 -10.07 18.85 0.50
C THR A 43 -9.99 19.23 -0.98
N ARG A 44 -9.58 18.30 -1.86
CA ARG A 44 -9.45 18.53 -3.30
C ARG A 44 -10.75 18.34 -4.06
N LEU A 45 -11.68 17.58 -3.51
CA LEU A 45 -12.95 17.26 -4.14
C LEU A 45 -13.92 18.45 -4.13
N LYS A 46 -14.74 18.52 -5.16
CA LYS A 46 -15.92 19.37 -5.27
C LYS A 46 -17.14 18.65 -4.71
N GLU A 47 -18.21 19.38 -4.39
CA GLU A 47 -19.41 18.81 -3.78
C GLU A 47 -19.95 17.58 -4.52
N LYS A 48 -20.13 17.65 -5.84
CA LYS A 48 -20.58 16.51 -6.65
C LYS A 48 -19.64 15.30 -6.61
N GLU A 49 -18.35 15.51 -6.40
CA GLU A 49 -17.35 14.43 -6.35
C GLU A 49 -17.38 13.70 -4.99
N PHE A 50 -18.01 14.27 -3.96
CA PHE A 50 -18.18 13.60 -2.67
C PHE A 50 -19.18 12.43 -2.73
N GLU A 51 -20.04 12.41 -3.75
CA GLU A 51 -21.08 11.39 -3.94
C GLU A 51 -20.70 10.36 -5.01
N GLU A 52 -19.54 10.52 -5.65
CA GLU A 52 -19.04 9.59 -6.65
C GLU A 52 -18.09 8.55 -6.02
N PRO A 53 -18.15 7.26 -6.43
CA PRO A 53 -17.21 6.26 -5.96
C PRO A 53 -15.75 6.60 -6.32
N PHE A 54 -14.86 6.42 -5.35
CA PHE A 54 -13.41 6.50 -5.56
C PHE A 54 -12.73 5.19 -5.22
N VAL A 55 -11.71 4.85 -6.00
CA VAL A 55 -10.72 3.81 -5.67
C VAL A 55 -9.52 4.48 -5.02
N PHE A 56 -9.17 4.04 -3.82
CA PHE A 56 -7.92 4.36 -3.14
C PHE A 56 -6.99 3.14 -3.22
N LEU A 57 -5.84 3.29 -3.87
CA LEU A 57 -4.89 2.21 -4.11
C LEU A 57 -3.44 2.67 -3.85
N PRO A 58 -2.58 1.82 -3.27
CA PRO A 58 -1.15 2.08 -3.15
C PRO A 58 -0.45 2.05 -4.52
N SER A 59 0.58 2.87 -4.69
CA SER A 59 1.32 3.00 -5.96
C SER A 59 2.41 1.95 -6.17
N ASP A 60 2.69 1.13 -5.16
CA ASP A 60 3.82 0.21 -5.07
C ASP A 60 3.43 -1.27 -5.16
N HIS A 61 2.18 -1.57 -5.51
CA HIS A 61 1.71 -2.94 -5.70
C HIS A 61 1.96 -3.44 -7.12
N LEU A 62 2.25 -4.74 -7.25
CA LEU A 62 2.26 -5.45 -8.53
C LEU A 62 0.88 -6.07 -8.78
N ILE A 63 0.37 -5.93 -10.00
CA ILE A 63 -0.83 -6.59 -10.51
C ILE A 63 -0.49 -7.19 -11.87
N ARG A 64 -0.60 -8.51 -12.02
CA ARG A 64 -0.23 -9.20 -13.28
C ARG A 64 -1.36 -9.25 -14.29
N ASP A 65 -2.60 -9.46 -13.85
CA ASP A 65 -3.78 -9.48 -14.71
C ASP A 65 -4.54 -8.14 -14.62
N GLU A 66 -4.01 -7.15 -15.33
CA GLU A 66 -4.56 -5.79 -15.35
C GLU A 66 -6.00 -5.74 -15.88
N LYS A 67 -6.32 -6.54 -16.92
CA LYS A 67 -7.65 -6.55 -17.54
C LYS A 67 -8.71 -7.03 -16.56
N LYS A 68 -8.45 -8.14 -15.84
CA LYS A 68 -9.36 -8.64 -14.81
C LYS A 68 -9.45 -7.69 -13.62
N PHE A 69 -8.35 -7.05 -13.24
CA PHE A 69 -8.33 -6.04 -12.19
C PHE A 69 -9.24 -4.85 -12.53
N LEU A 70 -9.12 -4.28 -13.73
CA LEU A 70 -9.97 -3.17 -14.18
C LEU A 70 -11.45 -3.56 -14.21
N ARG A 71 -11.79 -4.77 -14.71
CA ARG A 71 -13.16 -5.29 -14.66
C ARG A 71 -13.68 -5.43 -13.22
N ALA A 72 -12.84 -5.86 -12.29
CA ALA A 72 -13.19 -5.97 -10.88
C ALA A 72 -13.44 -4.59 -10.26
N LEU A 73 -12.63 -3.57 -10.62
CA LEU A 73 -12.85 -2.19 -10.19
C LEU A 73 -14.16 -1.63 -10.74
N SER A 74 -14.51 -1.86 -12.01
CA SER A 74 -15.80 -1.45 -12.57
C SER A 74 -16.98 -2.12 -11.88
N ALA A 75 -16.88 -3.41 -11.54
CA ALA A 75 -17.89 -4.08 -10.75
C ALA A 75 -17.97 -3.51 -9.32
N GLY A 76 -16.84 -3.20 -8.71
CA GLY A 76 -16.75 -2.59 -7.38
C GLY A 76 -17.31 -1.17 -7.33
N GLU A 77 -17.12 -0.38 -8.39
CA GLU A 77 -17.70 0.95 -8.53
C GLU A 77 -19.24 0.87 -8.46
N ARG A 78 -19.85 -0.02 -9.26
CA ARG A 78 -21.31 -0.21 -9.24
C ARG A 78 -21.79 -0.70 -7.87
N PHE A 79 -21.08 -1.63 -7.24
CA PHE A 79 -21.40 -2.10 -5.90
C PHE A 79 -21.45 -0.94 -4.89
N VAL A 80 -20.40 -0.11 -4.84
CA VAL A 80 -20.33 1.02 -3.89
C VAL A 80 -21.35 2.09 -4.21
N ARG A 81 -21.64 2.34 -5.49
CA ARG A 81 -22.67 3.30 -5.91
C ARG A 81 -24.07 2.89 -5.42
N GLU A 82 -24.39 1.60 -5.50
CA GLU A 82 -25.67 1.05 -5.02
C GLU A 82 -25.72 0.88 -3.49
N ASN A 83 -24.56 0.80 -2.83
CA ASN A 83 -24.43 0.54 -1.39
C ASN A 83 -23.45 1.56 -0.77
N PRO A 84 -23.81 2.86 -0.77
CA PRO A 84 -22.91 3.97 -0.44
C PRO A 84 -22.41 3.95 1.01
N GLU A 85 -23.05 3.18 1.89
CA GLU A 85 -22.63 2.97 3.28
C GLU A 85 -21.50 1.94 3.44
N TYR A 86 -21.13 1.20 2.38
CA TYR A 86 -20.06 0.22 2.45
C TYR A 86 -18.69 0.80 2.05
N ILE A 87 -17.65 0.38 2.77
CA ILE A 87 -16.28 0.37 2.23
C ILE A 87 -16.05 -1.02 1.64
N LEU A 88 -15.75 -1.06 0.34
CA LEU A 88 -15.33 -2.27 -0.36
C LEU A 88 -13.80 -2.37 -0.33
N THR A 89 -13.28 -3.56 -0.06
CA THR A 89 -11.86 -3.89 -0.23
C THR A 89 -11.66 -5.09 -1.14
N LEU A 90 -10.45 -5.27 -1.65
CA LEU A 90 -10.07 -6.42 -2.47
C LEU A 90 -9.27 -7.42 -1.65
N GLY A 91 -9.60 -8.71 -1.81
CA GLY A 91 -9.03 -9.79 -1.02
C GLY A 91 -8.27 -10.81 -1.86
N ALA A 92 -6.96 -10.96 -1.64
CA ALA A 92 -6.14 -11.97 -2.30
C ALA A 92 -6.10 -13.29 -1.50
N LYS A 93 -5.92 -14.43 -2.16
CA LYS A 93 -5.76 -15.72 -1.47
C LYS A 93 -4.37 -15.81 -0.79
N PRO A 94 -4.28 -16.07 0.52
CA PRO A 94 -3.00 -16.25 1.20
C PRO A 94 -2.27 -17.50 0.72
N THR A 95 -0.97 -17.37 0.48
CA THR A 95 -0.08 -18.48 0.11
C THR A 95 0.96 -18.80 1.19
N PHE A 96 1.20 -17.88 2.13
CA PHE A 96 2.07 -18.06 3.30
C PHE A 96 1.57 -17.22 4.49
N PRO A 97 2.06 -17.39 5.72
CA PRO A 97 1.54 -16.66 6.88
C PRO A 97 2.21 -15.29 7.04
N ASP A 98 1.97 -14.38 6.10
CA ASP A 98 2.52 -13.02 6.17
C ASP A 98 1.99 -12.28 7.42
N THR A 99 2.86 -11.55 8.10
CA THR A 99 2.53 -10.73 9.29
C THR A 99 2.51 -9.22 8.99
N GLY A 100 2.94 -8.83 7.79
CA GLY A 100 2.89 -7.46 7.27
C GLY A 100 1.55 -7.11 6.62
N LEU A 101 0.69 -8.10 6.34
CA LEU A 101 -0.60 -7.91 5.69
C LEU A 101 -1.79 -7.99 6.65
N GLY A 102 -2.88 -7.32 6.30
CA GLY A 102 -4.19 -7.51 6.91
C GLY A 102 -4.85 -8.81 6.46
N TYR A 103 -5.69 -9.41 7.31
CA TYR A 103 -6.45 -10.61 7.03
C TYR A 103 -7.95 -10.36 7.14
N ILE A 104 -8.70 -10.83 6.15
CA ILE A 104 -10.13 -10.65 6.00
C ILE A 104 -10.80 -12.01 6.04
N LYS A 105 -11.67 -12.24 7.02
CA LYS A 105 -12.56 -13.41 7.03
C LYS A 105 -13.80 -13.10 6.18
N LYS A 106 -13.98 -13.89 5.12
CA LYS A 106 -15.18 -13.81 4.29
C LYS A 106 -16.42 -14.18 5.11
N GLY A 107 -17.46 -13.35 5.02
CA GLY A 107 -18.75 -13.52 5.68
C GLY A 107 -19.86 -13.89 4.71
N LYS A 108 -21.05 -13.32 4.94
CA LYS A 108 -22.26 -13.56 4.15
C LYS A 108 -22.07 -13.08 2.71
N PHE A 109 -22.62 -13.81 1.75
CA PHE A 109 -22.76 -13.33 0.38
C PHE A 109 -23.67 -12.10 0.36
N LEU A 110 -23.27 -11.05 -0.37
CA LEU A 110 -24.05 -9.83 -0.54
C LEU A 110 -24.67 -9.78 -1.93
N LYS A 111 -23.84 -9.83 -2.97
CA LYS A 111 -24.27 -9.64 -4.35
C LYS A 111 -23.27 -10.23 -5.33
N GLN A 112 -23.73 -10.51 -6.55
CA GLN A 112 -22.89 -10.82 -7.70
C GLN A 112 -23.09 -9.74 -8.77
N ILE A 113 -22.00 -9.25 -9.36
CA ILE A 113 -22.01 -8.28 -10.46
C ILE A 113 -20.94 -8.69 -11.48
N ASP A 114 -21.30 -8.88 -12.75
CA ASP A 114 -20.39 -9.26 -13.84
C ASP A 114 -19.43 -10.43 -13.50
N HIS A 115 -19.98 -11.46 -12.86
CA HIS A 115 -19.24 -12.65 -12.37
C HIS A 115 -18.25 -12.41 -11.21
N PHE A 116 -18.26 -11.22 -10.61
CA PHE A 116 -17.57 -10.95 -9.35
C PHE A 116 -18.54 -11.10 -8.17
N TYR A 117 -18.07 -11.72 -7.09
CA TYR A 117 -18.86 -12.03 -5.91
C TYR A 117 -18.42 -11.15 -4.75
N PHE A 118 -19.37 -10.42 -4.18
CA PHE A 118 -19.17 -9.52 -3.06
C PHE A 118 -19.67 -10.19 -1.78
N TYR A 119 -18.87 -10.10 -0.72
CA TYR A 119 -19.19 -10.68 0.56
C TYR A 119 -19.03 -9.65 1.66
N GLN A 120 -19.84 -9.74 2.71
CA GLN A 120 -19.62 -8.99 3.92
C GLN A 120 -18.31 -9.47 4.56
N VAL A 121 -17.54 -8.55 5.12
CA VAL A 121 -16.39 -8.90 5.97
C VAL A 121 -16.92 -9.30 7.35
N ALA A 122 -16.74 -10.57 7.72
CA ALA A 122 -17.15 -11.05 9.04
C ALA A 122 -16.14 -10.69 10.13
N PHE A 123 -14.87 -10.55 9.75
CA PHE A 123 -13.80 -10.18 10.67
C PHE A 123 -12.63 -9.62 9.86
N PHE A 124 -12.06 -8.52 10.33
CA PHE A 124 -10.86 -7.92 9.77
C PHE A 124 -9.78 -7.89 10.87
N LYS A 125 -8.53 -8.17 10.51
CA LYS A 125 -7.40 -7.95 11.41
C LYS A 125 -6.18 -7.47 10.67
N GLU A 126 -5.72 -6.27 11.01
CA GLU A 126 -4.47 -5.73 10.48
C GLU A 126 -3.26 -6.38 11.16
N LYS A 127 -2.28 -6.80 10.35
CA LYS A 127 -0.93 -7.25 10.77
C LYS A 127 -0.93 -8.18 12.00
N PRO A 128 -1.56 -9.36 11.91
CA PRO A 128 -1.60 -10.29 13.03
C PRO A 128 -0.20 -10.87 13.33
N ASN A 129 0.00 -11.35 14.56
CA ASN A 129 1.21 -12.11 14.88
C ASN A 129 1.28 -13.43 14.08
N LEU A 130 2.48 -14.01 13.99
CA LEU A 130 2.76 -15.20 13.17
C LEU A 130 1.83 -16.38 13.51
N LYS A 131 1.58 -16.64 14.81
CA LYS A 131 0.68 -17.71 15.25
C LYS A 131 -0.74 -17.55 14.70
N ARG A 132 -1.27 -16.32 14.69
CA ARG A 132 -2.58 -15.99 14.11
C ARG A 132 -2.56 -16.11 12.59
N ALA A 133 -1.55 -15.56 11.92
CA ALA A 133 -1.38 -15.65 10.47
C ALA A 133 -1.37 -17.11 9.99
N GLN A 134 -0.60 -17.98 10.66
CA GLN A 134 -0.56 -19.43 10.40
C GLN A 134 -1.94 -20.09 10.57
N ARG A 135 -2.69 -19.72 11.62
CA ARG A 135 -4.05 -20.22 11.84
C ARG A 135 -5.00 -19.76 10.74
N TYR A 136 -4.90 -18.51 10.30
CA TYR A 136 -5.72 -17.96 9.22
C TYR A 136 -5.45 -18.68 7.90
N LEU A 137 -4.18 -18.85 7.54
CA LEU A 137 -3.75 -19.60 6.35
C LEU A 137 -4.29 -21.03 6.38
N ARG A 138 -4.03 -21.79 7.46
CA ARG A 138 -4.49 -23.19 7.58
C ARG A 138 -6.00 -23.35 7.47
N SER A 139 -6.76 -22.34 7.88
CA SER A 139 -8.22 -22.42 7.82
C SER A 139 -8.79 -22.31 6.41
N GLY A 140 -8.04 -21.74 5.44
CA GLY A 140 -8.51 -21.48 4.07
C GLY A 140 -9.67 -20.46 3.95
N ARG A 141 -10.13 -19.89 5.08
CA ARG A 141 -11.30 -18.99 5.14
C ARG A 141 -10.97 -17.50 5.12
N TYR A 142 -9.67 -17.17 5.12
CA TYR A 142 -9.19 -15.80 5.15
C TYR A 142 -8.57 -15.41 3.82
N LEU A 143 -8.70 -14.13 3.51
CA LEU A 143 -8.06 -13.44 2.41
C LEU A 143 -7.01 -12.47 2.99
N TRP A 144 -5.97 -12.15 2.24
CA TRP A 144 -5.15 -10.98 2.51
C TRP A 144 -5.88 -9.73 2.06
N ASN A 145 -5.84 -8.69 2.87
CA ASN A 145 -6.22 -7.33 2.48
C ASN A 145 -5.21 -6.80 1.47
N MET A 146 -5.65 -6.50 0.25
CA MET A 146 -4.79 -5.93 -0.77
C MET A 146 -4.49 -4.44 -0.54
N GLY A 147 -5.04 -3.81 0.51
CA GLY A 147 -4.86 -2.38 0.79
C GLY A 147 -5.50 -1.45 -0.24
N ILE A 148 -6.35 -2.00 -1.11
CA ILE A 148 -7.12 -1.28 -2.13
C ILE A 148 -8.55 -1.16 -1.62
N PHE A 149 -9.09 0.05 -1.63
CA PHE A 149 -10.41 0.36 -1.11
C PHE A 149 -11.24 1.11 -2.14
N LEU A 150 -12.54 0.81 -2.18
CA LEU A 150 -13.53 1.56 -2.93
C LEU A 150 -14.59 2.06 -1.96
N PHE A 151 -14.95 3.34 -2.06
CA PHE A 151 -15.89 3.98 -1.15
C PHE A 151 -16.47 5.26 -1.76
N ILE A 152 -17.57 5.74 -1.18
CA ILE A 152 -18.05 7.11 -1.38
C ILE A 152 -17.25 8.05 -0.46
N PRO A 153 -16.63 9.14 -0.97
CA PRO A 153 -15.82 10.04 -0.15
C PRO A 153 -16.57 10.68 1.02
N LYS A 154 -17.88 10.95 0.86
CA LYS A 154 -18.75 11.43 1.95
C LYS A 154 -18.76 10.48 3.15
N LEU A 155 -18.88 9.17 2.90
CA LEU A 155 -18.78 8.16 3.96
C LEU A 155 -17.41 8.23 4.65
N VAL A 156 -16.32 8.33 3.89
CA VAL A 156 -14.98 8.40 4.50
C VAL A 156 -14.80 9.67 5.34
N GLU A 157 -15.31 10.82 4.90
CA GLU A 157 -15.32 12.06 5.72
C GLU A 157 -16.05 11.85 7.06
N GLU A 158 -17.22 11.21 7.04
CA GLU A 158 -18.00 10.87 8.23
C GLU A 158 -17.26 9.89 9.16
N LEU A 159 -16.60 8.88 8.60
CA LEU A 159 -15.83 7.91 9.37
C LEU A 159 -14.57 8.52 9.97
N ILE A 160 -13.89 9.43 9.27
CA ILE A 160 -12.77 10.20 9.84
C ILE A 160 -13.27 11.06 10.99
N LYS A 161 -14.41 11.76 10.85
CA LYS A 161 -15.04 12.51 11.94
C LYS A 161 -15.34 11.65 13.16
N ARG A 162 -15.83 10.42 12.94
CA ARG A 162 -16.22 9.50 14.01
C ARG A 162 -15.02 8.85 14.72
N PHE A 163 -14.06 8.33 13.96
CA PHE A 163 -12.99 7.47 14.48
C PHE A 163 -11.67 8.21 14.71
N VAL A 164 -11.44 9.34 14.03
CA VAL A 164 -10.22 10.15 14.15
C VAL A 164 -10.58 11.64 14.25
N PRO A 165 -11.36 12.04 15.28
CA PRO A 165 -12.00 13.36 15.35
C PRO A 165 -11.00 14.53 15.37
N ASP A 166 -9.81 14.36 15.93
CA ASP A 166 -8.80 15.41 15.93
C ASP A 166 -8.24 15.67 14.54
N THR A 167 -7.96 14.61 13.77
CA THR A 167 -7.62 14.74 12.35
C THR A 167 -8.75 15.41 11.55
N TYR A 168 -10.02 15.10 11.83
CA TYR A 168 -11.16 15.77 11.21
C TYR A 168 -11.21 17.29 11.50
N LYS A 169 -10.94 17.72 12.74
CA LYS A 169 -10.86 19.15 13.09
C LYS A 169 -9.79 19.86 12.28
N ARG A 170 -8.60 19.25 12.14
CA ARG A 170 -7.49 19.80 11.33
C ARG A 170 -7.86 19.87 9.85
N TYR A 171 -8.46 18.81 9.32
CA TYR A 171 -8.96 18.73 7.96
C TYR A 171 -9.91 19.89 7.63
N ARG A 172 -10.86 20.19 8.52
CA ARG A 172 -11.79 21.31 8.34
C ARG A 172 -11.08 22.66 8.19
N ILE A 173 -10.10 22.94 9.06
CA ILE A 173 -9.31 24.18 8.99
C ILE A 173 -8.57 24.29 7.66
N ILE A 174 -7.99 23.17 7.19
CA ILE A 174 -7.31 23.12 5.89
C ILE A 174 -8.29 23.36 4.74
N LYS A 175 -9.47 22.72 4.77
CA LYS A 175 -10.53 22.88 3.76
C LYS A 175 -11.00 24.33 3.67
N GLU A 176 -11.25 24.98 4.81
CA GLU A 176 -11.71 26.38 4.89
C GLU A 176 -10.64 27.39 4.46
N ALA A 177 -9.35 27.06 4.61
CA ALA A 177 -8.22 27.90 4.19
C ALA A 177 -7.88 27.77 2.69
N LYS A 178 -8.41 26.77 1.99
CA LYS A 178 -8.09 26.49 0.58
C LYS A 178 -8.45 27.71 -0.29
N GLY A 179 -7.51 28.12 -1.14
CA GLY A 179 -7.69 29.27 -2.04
C GLY A 179 -7.48 30.64 -1.39
N LYS A 180 -7.25 30.71 -0.07
CA LYS A 180 -7.02 31.97 0.65
C LYS A 180 -5.53 32.29 0.83
N PRO A 181 -5.15 33.57 1.03
CA PRO A 181 -3.79 33.94 1.40
C PRO A 181 -3.31 33.16 2.64
N GLY A 182 -2.07 32.68 2.61
CA GLY A 182 -1.50 31.92 3.72
C GLY A 182 -1.86 30.42 3.76
N PHE A 183 -2.60 29.89 2.76
CA PHE A 183 -2.97 28.47 2.70
C PHE A 183 -1.78 27.51 2.93
N LYS A 184 -0.63 27.73 2.29
CA LYS A 184 0.55 26.86 2.46
C LYS A 184 1.03 26.76 3.91
N ARG A 185 1.02 27.89 4.63
CA ARG A 185 1.41 27.96 6.04
C ARG A 185 0.40 27.21 6.93
N ILE A 186 -0.90 27.41 6.67
CA ILE A 186 -1.97 26.72 7.41
C ILE A 186 -1.92 25.22 7.13
N LEU A 187 -1.78 24.81 5.87
CA LEU A 187 -1.66 23.42 5.45
C LEU A 187 -0.51 22.74 6.21
N LYS A 188 0.71 23.28 6.14
CA LYS A 188 1.86 22.68 6.84
C LYS A 188 1.61 22.55 8.34
N ARG A 189 1.10 23.60 8.98
CA ARG A 189 0.85 23.64 10.43
C ARG A 189 -0.22 22.65 10.88
N GLU A 190 -1.37 22.61 10.21
CA GLU A 190 -2.49 21.75 10.63
C GLU A 190 -2.27 20.29 10.21
N TYR A 191 -1.67 20.05 9.05
CA TYR A 191 -1.33 18.70 8.59
C TYR A 191 -0.27 18.07 9.50
N GLY A 192 0.75 18.83 9.91
CA GLY A 192 1.73 18.39 10.92
C GLY A 192 1.15 18.17 12.33
N LYS A 193 -0.13 18.47 12.55
CA LYS A 193 -0.86 18.17 13.80
C LYS A 193 -1.87 17.05 13.64
N MET A 194 -2.00 16.45 12.46
CA MET A 194 -2.83 15.27 12.25
C MET A 194 -2.18 14.03 12.86
N ASP A 195 -3.02 13.10 13.32
CA ASP A 195 -2.58 11.85 13.93
C ASP A 195 -1.98 10.95 12.85
N PRO A 196 -0.77 10.39 13.07
CA PRO A 196 -0.14 9.49 12.10
C PRO A 196 -0.72 8.06 12.22
N VAL A 197 -2.00 7.91 11.88
CA VAL A 197 -2.76 6.66 12.07
C VAL A 197 -3.10 5.96 10.76
N SER A 198 -3.02 4.63 10.79
CA SER A 198 -3.37 3.75 9.68
C SER A 198 -4.88 3.70 9.46
N PHE A 199 -5.33 3.90 8.22
CA PHE A 199 -6.75 3.81 7.83
C PHE A 199 -7.33 2.41 8.14
N ASP A 200 -6.56 1.37 7.84
CA ASP A 200 -6.93 -0.03 8.06
C ASP A 200 -7.23 -0.32 9.54
N TYR A 201 -6.39 0.18 10.45
CA TYR A 201 -6.52 -0.06 11.88
C TYR A 201 -7.54 0.87 12.54
N SER A 202 -7.54 2.16 12.22
CA SER A 202 -8.38 3.15 12.91
C SER A 202 -9.83 3.12 12.44
N ILE A 203 -10.07 2.87 11.15
CA ILE A 203 -11.41 2.92 10.54
C ILE A 203 -11.86 1.53 10.10
N VAL A 204 -11.13 0.87 9.20
CA VAL A 204 -11.59 -0.38 8.57
C VAL A 204 -11.83 -1.47 9.62
N GLU A 205 -10.86 -1.76 10.50
CA GLU A 205 -11.00 -2.80 11.53
C GLU A 205 -12.18 -2.56 12.50
N ASN A 206 -12.62 -1.30 12.65
CA ASN A 206 -13.69 -0.91 13.58
C ASN A 206 -15.03 -0.60 12.91
N TYR A 207 -15.12 -0.68 11.57
CA TYR A 207 -16.33 -0.37 10.82
C TYR A 207 -17.10 -1.64 10.44
N SER A 208 -18.43 -1.63 10.61
CA SER A 208 -19.26 -2.83 10.43
C SER A 208 -19.77 -3.03 9.00
N ARG A 209 -19.84 -1.97 8.18
CA ARG A 209 -20.27 -2.05 6.77
C ARG A 209 -19.06 -2.18 5.86
N LEU A 210 -18.40 -3.34 5.98
CA LEU A 210 -17.29 -3.71 5.12
C LEU A 210 -17.71 -4.82 4.16
N ALA A 211 -17.32 -4.65 2.90
CA ALA A 211 -17.44 -5.66 1.86
C ALA A 211 -16.06 -6.06 1.34
N VAL A 212 -15.91 -7.30 0.88
CA VAL A 212 -14.72 -7.80 0.22
C VAL A 212 -15.09 -8.43 -1.11
N LEU A 213 -14.32 -8.12 -2.15
CA LEU A 213 -14.29 -8.81 -3.43
C LEU A 213 -13.04 -9.70 -3.45
N PRO A 214 -13.18 -11.04 -3.33
CA PRO A 214 -12.06 -11.96 -3.50
C PRO A 214 -11.55 -11.91 -4.94
N LEU A 215 -10.25 -11.67 -5.12
CA LEU A 215 -9.65 -11.43 -6.43
C LEU A 215 -8.31 -12.14 -6.57
N ASP A 216 -8.17 -12.85 -7.68
CA ASP A 216 -6.89 -13.43 -8.11
C ASP A 216 -6.46 -12.79 -9.42
N VAL A 217 -5.47 -11.90 -9.33
CA VAL A 217 -4.90 -11.10 -10.42
C VAL A 217 -3.36 -11.12 -10.38
N GLY A 218 -2.78 -12.12 -9.71
CA GLY A 218 -1.33 -12.18 -9.46
C GLY A 218 -0.81 -10.97 -8.68
N TRP A 219 -1.55 -10.55 -7.65
CA TRP A 219 -1.21 -9.39 -6.82
C TRP A 219 -0.03 -9.66 -5.88
N SER A 220 0.79 -8.64 -5.65
CA SER A 220 1.79 -8.59 -4.58
C SER A 220 1.95 -7.17 -4.06
N ASP A 221 2.20 -7.01 -2.76
CA ASP A 221 2.54 -5.72 -2.12
C ASP A 221 4.03 -5.35 -2.26
N VAL A 222 4.84 -6.23 -2.86
CA VAL A 222 6.29 -6.07 -3.06
C VAL A 222 7.00 -5.65 -1.75
N GLY A 223 6.55 -6.16 -0.60
CA GLY A 223 6.97 -5.67 0.72
C GLY A 223 8.39 -6.07 1.17
N SER A 224 9.13 -6.85 0.37
CA SER A 224 10.52 -7.22 0.66
C SER A 224 11.29 -7.64 -0.59
N TRP A 225 12.62 -7.63 -0.50
CA TRP A 225 13.50 -8.11 -1.57
C TRP A 225 13.20 -9.54 -2.00
N SER A 226 12.84 -10.45 -1.07
CA SER A 226 12.50 -11.82 -1.42
C SER A 226 11.20 -11.88 -2.24
N VAL A 227 10.20 -11.08 -1.86
CA VAL A 227 8.93 -10.98 -2.60
C VAL A 227 9.17 -10.36 -3.97
N LEU A 228 10.01 -9.33 -4.08
CA LEU A 228 10.38 -8.72 -5.35
C LEU A 228 11.07 -9.74 -6.28
N LYS A 229 12.01 -10.54 -5.77
CA LYS A 229 12.64 -11.63 -6.53
C LYS A 229 11.59 -12.59 -7.09
N ASP A 230 10.68 -13.05 -6.25
CA ASP A 230 9.62 -14.01 -6.62
C ASP A 230 8.63 -13.39 -7.63
N CYS A 231 8.47 -12.07 -7.62
CA CYS A 231 7.68 -11.35 -8.61
C CYS A 231 8.35 -11.28 -9.98
N LEU A 232 9.69 -11.22 -10.02
CA LEU A 232 10.49 -11.04 -11.23
C LEU A 232 10.95 -12.35 -11.89
N THR A 233 10.89 -13.47 -11.16
CA THR A 233 11.44 -14.76 -11.61
C THR A 233 10.51 -15.93 -11.28
N ARG A 234 10.79 -17.11 -11.84
CA ARG A 234 10.10 -18.34 -11.42
C ARG A 234 10.66 -18.85 -10.09
N PRO A 235 9.89 -19.65 -9.32
CA PRO A 235 10.39 -20.23 -8.08
C PRO A 235 11.69 -21.02 -8.30
N GLY A 236 12.73 -20.71 -7.50
CA GLY A 236 14.04 -21.36 -7.55
C GLY A 236 15.06 -20.72 -8.50
N ASP A 237 14.62 -19.91 -9.46
CA ASP A 237 15.51 -19.24 -10.42
C ASP A 237 16.31 -18.12 -9.74
N ASN A 238 17.48 -17.80 -10.29
CA ASN A 238 18.24 -16.62 -9.89
C ASN A 238 17.65 -15.37 -10.55
N PHE A 239 17.63 -14.24 -9.84
CA PHE A 239 17.44 -12.92 -10.43
C PHE A 239 18.77 -12.19 -10.47
N VAL A 240 19.15 -11.65 -11.63
CA VAL A 240 20.40 -10.90 -11.80
C VAL A 240 20.12 -9.62 -12.57
N ARG A 241 20.50 -8.50 -11.97
CA ARG A 241 20.63 -7.20 -12.61
C ARG A 241 21.95 -6.58 -12.14
N GLY A 242 22.84 -6.22 -13.07
CA GLY A 242 24.17 -5.71 -12.75
C GLY A 242 25.29 -6.55 -13.36
N ASN A 243 26.54 -6.18 -13.11
CA ASN A 243 27.72 -6.96 -13.48
C ASN A 243 27.93 -8.11 -12.47
N TYR A 244 27.66 -9.35 -12.87
CA TYR A 244 27.60 -10.51 -11.96
C TYR A 244 28.28 -11.76 -12.51
N LEU A 245 28.98 -12.48 -11.64
CA LEU A 245 29.55 -13.80 -11.90
C LEU A 245 29.19 -14.77 -10.76
N GLY A 246 28.37 -15.76 -11.06
CA GLY A 246 27.96 -16.78 -10.10
C GLY A 246 28.47 -18.17 -10.44
N ILE A 247 29.11 -18.84 -9.49
CA ILE A 247 29.46 -20.25 -9.57
C ILE A 247 28.67 -20.99 -8.48
N GLU A 248 28.03 -22.11 -8.84
CA GLU A 248 27.22 -22.94 -7.92
C GLU A 248 26.19 -22.17 -7.08
N SER A 249 25.70 -21.03 -7.60
CA SER A 249 24.80 -20.13 -6.89
C SER A 249 23.34 -20.41 -7.25
N LYS A 250 22.46 -20.66 -6.27
CA LYS A 250 21.05 -21.04 -6.50
C LYS A 250 20.06 -20.20 -5.71
N ASN A 251 18.91 -19.91 -6.31
CA ASN A 251 17.83 -19.10 -5.73
C ASN A 251 18.30 -17.73 -5.15
N VAL A 252 19.28 -17.08 -5.81
CA VAL A 252 19.80 -15.77 -5.37
C VAL A 252 19.11 -14.61 -6.07
N MET A 253 19.09 -13.44 -5.42
CA MET A 253 18.78 -12.15 -6.04
C MET A 253 20.02 -11.27 -6.00
N VAL A 254 20.49 -10.86 -7.17
CA VAL A 254 21.58 -9.91 -7.33
C VAL A 254 21.07 -8.65 -8.00
N TYR A 255 21.24 -7.52 -7.34
CA TYR A 255 20.84 -6.21 -7.82
C TYR A 255 22.00 -5.22 -7.66
N GLY A 256 22.68 -4.87 -8.74
CA GLY A 256 23.58 -3.72 -8.82
C GLY A 256 22.84 -2.52 -9.41
N SER A 257 22.85 -1.38 -8.71
CA SER A 257 22.33 -0.12 -9.26
C SER A 257 23.19 0.40 -10.41
N THR A 258 24.47 0.03 -10.43
CA THR A 258 25.43 0.33 -11.50
C THR A 258 26.16 -0.94 -11.94
N ASN A 259 26.75 -0.91 -13.14
CA ASN A 259 27.60 -2.00 -13.66
C ASN A 259 29.09 -1.80 -13.32
N LYS A 260 29.42 -0.88 -12.40
CA LYS A 260 30.82 -0.53 -12.09
C LYS A 260 31.57 -1.64 -11.36
N GLN A 261 30.90 -2.36 -10.46
CA GLN A 261 31.49 -3.40 -9.63
C GLN A 261 31.03 -4.78 -10.09
N LEU A 262 31.95 -5.74 -10.14
CA LEU A 262 31.61 -7.15 -10.31
C LEU A 262 31.08 -7.70 -8.98
N ILE A 263 29.86 -8.21 -9.00
CA ILE A 263 29.27 -8.97 -7.88
C ILE A 263 29.56 -10.45 -8.14
N ALA A 264 30.41 -11.07 -7.32
CA ALA A 264 30.75 -12.48 -7.47
C ALA A 264 30.19 -13.32 -6.32
N THR A 265 29.60 -14.48 -6.64
CA THR A 265 29.13 -15.44 -5.63
C THR A 265 29.57 -16.86 -5.98
N LEU A 266 29.91 -17.65 -4.94
CA LEU A 266 30.41 -19.01 -5.08
C LEU A 266 29.75 -19.93 -4.05
N GLY A 267 29.05 -20.97 -4.51
CA GLY A 267 28.47 -22.01 -3.64
C GLY A 267 27.34 -21.55 -2.71
N VAL A 268 26.75 -20.39 -2.97
CA VAL A 268 25.72 -19.79 -2.10
C VAL A 268 24.31 -20.15 -2.54
N LYS A 269 23.38 -20.15 -1.58
CA LYS A 269 21.96 -20.35 -1.84
C LYS A 269 21.11 -19.36 -1.06
N ASP A 270 19.95 -19.02 -1.62
CA ASP A 270 18.92 -18.23 -0.92
C ASP A 270 19.44 -16.87 -0.42
N LEU A 271 20.34 -16.23 -1.17
CA LEU A 271 20.90 -14.92 -0.82
C LEU A 271 20.26 -13.78 -1.61
N ILE A 272 20.20 -12.63 -0.97
CA ILE A 272 19.89 -11.34 -1.57
C ILE A 272 21.14 -10.49 -1.44
N VAL A 273 21.65 -10.02 -2.57
CA VAL A 273 22.81 -9.13 -2.69
C VAL A 273 22.35 -7.90 -3.46
N ALA A 274 22.21 -6.78 -2.78
CA ALA A 274 21.89 -5.49 -3.39
C ALA A 274 23.06 -4.52 -3.18
N VAL A 275 23.60 -3.99 -4.27
CA VAL A 275 24.76 -3.09 -4.31
C VAL A 275 24.32 -1.78 -4.93
N THR A 276 24.41 -0.70 -4.16
CA THR A 276 24.29 0.67 -4.65
C THR A 276 25.65 1.37 -4.63
N ASP A 277 25.70 2.65 -5.01
CA ASP A 277 26.97 3.41 -4.98
C ASP A 277 27.53 3.59 -3.56
N ASP A 278 26.68 3.52 -2.54
CA ASP A 278 26.97 3.89 -1.15
C ASP A 278 26.77 2.74 -0.15
N ILE A 279 25.97 1.71 -0.47
CA ILE A 279 25.70 0.59 0.44
C ILE A 279 25.68 -0.77 -0.28
N ILE A 280 26.14 -1.79 0.44
CA ILE A 280 25.99 -3.19 0.06
C ILE A 280 25.12 -3.86 1.12
N LEU A 281 23.99 -4.41 0.69
CA LEU A 281 23.12 -5.25 1.50
C LEU A 281 23.32 -6.71 1.08
N ILE A 282 23.69 -7.54 2.05
CA ILE A 282 23.70 -8.99 1.91
C ILE A 282 22.81 -9.57 3.00
N CYS A 283 21.82 -10.37 2.63
CA CYS A 283 21.02 -11.10 3.61
C CYS A 283 20.51 -12.43 3.03
N HIS A 284 20.19 -13.36 3.93
CA HIS A 284 19.43 -14.53 3.55
C HIS A 284 18.00 -14.12 3.15
N ARG A 285 17.41 -14.81 2.17
CA ARG A 285 16.09 -14.55 1.62
C ARG A 285 15.02 -14.46 2.70
N ASP A 286 15.02 -15.40 3.65
CA ASP A 286 14.08 -15.44 4.78
C ASP A 286 14.25 -14.28 5.78
N GLY A 287 15.40 -13.61 5.74
CA GLY A 287 15.72 -12.44 6.56
C GLY A 287 15.35 -11.10 5.91
N SER A 288 14.91 -11.09 4.65
CA SER A 288 14.67 -9.86 3.86
C SER A 288 13.72 -8.87 4.54
N GLN A 289 12.68 -9.38 5.23
CA GLN A 289 11.71 -8.58 5.98
C GLN A 289 12.31 -7.85 7.19
N LYS A 290 13.50 -8.27 7.66
CA LYS A 290 14.22 -7.65 8.77
C LYS A 290 15.08 -6.47 8.34
N VAL A 291 15.16 -6.14 7.04
CA VAL A 291 15.89 -4.96 6.54
C VAL A 291 15.40 -3.67 7.21
N LYS A 292 14.10 -3.56 7.54
CA LYS A 292 13.56 -2.44 8.33
C LYS A 292 14.25 -2.26 9.70
N ASN A 293 14.73 -3.33 10.32
CA ASN A 293 15.47 -3.25 11.58
C ASN A 293 16.88 -2.69 11.35
N LEU A 294 17.48 -2.96 10.19
CA LEU A 294 18.77 -2.38 9.78
C LEU A 294 18.63 -0.88 9.56
N VAL A 295 17.60 -0.44 8.84
CA VAL A 295 17.25 0.98 8.64
C VAL A 295 17.14 1.71 9.98
N LYS A 296 16.34 1.17 10.92
CA LYS A 296 16.21 1.73 12.29
C LYS A 296 17.55 1.82 13.04
N LYS A 297 18.45 0.85 12.82
CA LYS A 297 19.77 0.84 13.44
C LYS A 297 20.69 1.90 12.82
N LEU A 298 20.61 2.13 11.51
CA LEU A 298 21.33 3.22 10.83
C LEU A 298 20.86 4.59 11.34
N GLU A 299 19.55 4.80 11.47
CA GLU A 299 18.96 6.02 12.06
C GLU A 299 19.47 6.25 13.48
N LYS A 300 19.40 5.24 14.34
CA LYS A 300 19.88 5.33 15.73
C LYS A 300 21.38 5.66 15.81
N ASN A 301 22.16 5.14 14.88
CA ASN A 301 23.59 5.38 14.78
C ASN A 301 23.94 6.67 14.01
N LYS A 302 22.94 7.50 13.67
CA LYS A 302 23.08 8.76 12.91
C LYS A 302 23.78 8.60 11.56
N LYS A 303 23.68 7.42 10.95
CA LYS A 303 24.24 7.10 9.64
C LYS A 303 23.27 7.51 8.51
N PHE A 304 22.81 8.75 8.53
CA PHE A 304 21.76 9.24 7.62
C PHE A 304 22.16 9.30 6.15
N ASN A 305 23.46 9.36 5.84
CA ASN A 305 23.94 9.36 4.46
C ASN A 305 23.69 8.03 3.72
N TYR A 306 23.22 6.99 4.42
CA TYR A 306 22.96 5.65 3.89
C TYR A 306 21.48 5.23 4.03
N LEU A 307 20.58 6.20 4.19
CA LEU A 307 19.13 6.03 4.33
C LEU A 307 18.42 6.67 3.14
#